data_AF-A0A2E5A9A8-F1
#
_entry.id   AF-A0A2E5A9A8-F1
#
_cell.length_a   1.000
_cell.length_b   1.000
_cell.length_c   1.000
_cell.angle_alpha   90.00
_cell.angle_beta   90.00
_cell.angle_gamma   90.00
#
_symmetry.space_group_name_H-M   'P 1'
#
loop_
_entity.id
_entity.type
_entity.pdbx_description
1 polymer ?
#
loop_
_entity_poly.entity_id
_entity_poly.type
_entity_poly.pdbx_seq_one_letter_code
_entity_poly.pdbx_strand_id
1 'polypeptide(L)'
;MKRYLIECGASQPSAADAIAMDVQGAAKNVNLRIDYISRTMLGNVPDLLIDLLEVAAYVYCADQRLVRGSDKLRNFGESWRRSLRFSIPVRQLEAWQDPDVQEILADTLGFLSDDSYEFDFRIAEAPVQPRELYFPELLDASAEHDEVALFSGGVDSFAGAVNDIVTLGKSVTLVGHYSSTKVRAVQENLIQGLKQRGLDRRVSYIPVWVSNENERAREFTQRTRSFLFACLGLVVARMSGKDKFSFYENGVVSINPPLAGDVVGGRATRTTHPKVLRGLEALFSLLLDRQIEIQTPLQWLTKKEVTQKIKEAGVADMLGETVSCTRPRKWTEKQKHCGVCSQCIDRRFAVLAAGMGDHEPAENYMRDLLLADRSADDDLRMALSYVSFFQRVAATPKERFLVDFPEVVSALDRFPGLSTQDAGDHVYDLFQRHAKSVEEVITTAVSEHIGPLYRSELPSGSLLATCFSRGHIEAPPPSDYDVQAKAFMDRLGAPVLEFAFDQDAKRVLFQGSHYLEGANFRVVEALIENFREAKRQRADVPFLPATDLADRLGVSDQSMRQQLGRLRKAIEPLTVTLGIPLDQDSFVQTKERAGYRLNPEWREVSVGDIRV
;
A
#
# COMPACT_ATOMS: atom_id res chain seq x y z
N MET A 1 5.63 -9.31 13.80
CA MET A 1 4.87 -9.42 12.53
C MET A 1 4.08 -10.71 12.53
N LYS A 2 2.76 -10.67 12.32
CA LYS A 2 1.93 -11.89 12.28
C LYS A 2 2.24 -12.68 11.00
N ARG A 3 2.41 -13.99 11.14
CA ARG A 3 2.66 -14.93 10.03
C ARG A 3 1.38 -15.68 9.70
N TYR A 4 1.12 -15.85 8.42
CA TYR A 4 -0.02 -16.60 7.90
C TYR A 4 0.47 -17.57 6.83
N LEU A 5 -0.02 -18.81 6.91
CA LEU A 5 0.18 -19.83 5.88
C LEU A 5 -1.12 -19.95 5.07
N ILE A 6 -1.00 -19.75 3.76
CA ILE A 6 -2.11 -19.82 2.80
C ILE A 6 -1.84 -20.99 1.85
N GLU A 7 -2.75 -21.95 1.82
CA GLU A 7 -2.65 -23.15 1.00
C GLU A 7 -3.70 -23.08 -0.10
N CYS A 8 -3.25 -22.89 -1.33
CA CYS A 8 -4.12 -22.71 -2.48
C CYS A 8 -4.36 -24.04 -3.22
N GLY A 9 -5.51 -24.16 -3.87
CA GLY A 9 -5.95 -25.40 -4.53
C GLY A 9 -6.03 -26.58 -3.56
N ALA A 10 -6.41 -26.31 -2.31
CA ALA A 10 -6.58 -27.30 -1.26
C ALA A 10 -8.01 -27.23 -0.70
N SER A 11 -8.62 -28.38 -0.46
CA SER A 11 -10.00 -28.44 0.06
C SER A 11 -10.09 -28.19 1.56
N GLN A 12 -9.01 -28.48 2.30
CA GLN A 12 -8.88 -28.27 3.73
C GLN A 12 -7.45 -27.84 4.09
N PRO A 13 -7.28 -27.04 5.16
CA PRO A 13 -5.96 -26.63 5.60
C PRO A 13 -5.20 -27.80 6.23
N SER A 14 -3.89 -27.88 6.00
CA SER A 14 -3.01 -28.93 6.54
C SER A 14 -2.75 -28.78 8.04
N ALA A 15 -2.94 -27.56 8.58
CA ALA A 15 -2.73 -27.21 9.98
C ALA A 15 -3.81 -26.26 10.49
N ALA A 16 -4.01 -26.22 11.81
CA ALA A 16 -5.04 -25.39 12.44
C ALA A 16 -4.89 -23.88 12.17
N ASP A 17 -3.66 -23.41 11.93
CA ASP A 17 -3.35 -22.00 11.66
C ASP A 17 -3.20 -21.67 10.16
N ALA A 18 -3.41 -22.65 9.28
CA ALA A 18 -3.34 -22.47 7.82
C ALA A 18 -4.72 -22.11 7.24
N ILE A 19 -4.71 -21.39 6.12
CA ILE A 19 -5.93 -20.99 5.40
C ILE A 19 -5.96 -21.68 4.05
N ALA A 20 -6.94 -22.57 3.85
CA ALA A 20 -7.19 -23.19 2.56
C ALA A 20 -7.99 -22.25 1.65
N MET A 21 -7.54 -22.10 0.41
CA MET A 21 -8.19 -21.30 -0.62
C MET A 21 -8.31 -22.10 -1.91
N ASP A 22 -9.46 -22.05 -2.56
CA ASP A 22 -9.66 -22.74 -3.83
C ASP A 22 -10.56 -21.93 -4.76
N VAL A 23 -10.13 -21.76 -6.01
CA VAL A 23 -10.90 -21.14 -7.10
C VAL A 23 -11.86 -22.12 -7.79
N GLN A 24 -11.69 -23.42 -7.53
CA GLN A 24 -12.36 -24.50 -8.24
C GLN A 24 -12.75 -25.65 -7.30
N GLY A 25 -13.45 -26.66 -7.84
CA GLY A 25 -13.85 -27.85 -7.08
C GLY A 25 -14.96 -27.63 -6.05
N ALA A 26 -15.26 -28.68 -5.28
CA ALA A 26 -16.36 -28.67 -4.30
C ALA A 26 -16.08 -27.79 -3.07
N ALA A 27 -14.81 -27.49 -2.79
CA ALA A 27 -14.37 -26.66 -1.68
C ALA A 27 -14.11 -25.20 -2.09
N LYS A 28 -14.55 -24.80 -3.29
CA LYS A 28 -14.39 -23.45 -3.83
C LYS A 28 -14.84 -22.39 -2.83
N ASN A 29 -13.92 -21.48 -2.52
CA ASN A 29 -14.16 -20.34 -1.64
C ASN A 29 -13.60 -19.03 -2.22
N VAL A 30 -13.09 -19.06 -3.46
CA VAL A 30 -12.69 -17.90 -4.25
C VAL A 30 -13.48 -17.91 -5.56
N ASN A 31 -14.24 -16.85 -5.82
CA ASN A 31 -14.84 -16.61 -7.12
C ASN A 31 -13.81 -16.00 -8.06
N LEU A 32 -13.67 -16.57 -9.25
CA LEU A 32 -12.93 -16.03 -10.38
C LEU A 32 -13.75 -16.32 -11.65
N ARG A 33 -14.35 -15.29 -12.24
CA ARG A 33 -15.10 -15.40 -13.50
C ARG A 33 -14.85 -14.20 -14.39
N ILE A 34 -14.62 -14.45 -15.66
CA ILE A 34 -14.39 -13.44 -16.68
C ILE A 34 -15.50 -13.58 -17.72
N ASP A 35 -16.40 -12.61 -17.77
CA ASP A 35 -17.60 -12.66 -18.60
C ASP A 35 -17.33 -11.99 -19.97
N TYR A 36 -18.15 -12.35 -20.98
CA TYR A 36 -18.18 -11.70 -22.30
C TYR A 36 -16.86 -11.75 -23.10
N ILE A 37 -16.18 -12.89 -23.06
CA ILE A 37 -14.98 -13.13 -23.88
C ILE A 37 -15.34 -13.83 -25.19
N SER A 38 -14.64 -13.56 -26.29
CA SER A 38 -14.89 -14.30 -27.55
C SER A 38 -14.31 -15.72 -27.53
N ARG A 39 -14.91 -16.65 -28.29
CA ARG A 39 -14.36 -18.03 -28.42
C ARG A 39 -12.91 -18.04 -28.93
N THR A 40 -12.58 -17.12 -29.84
CA THR A 40 -11.21 -16.96 -30.39
C THR A 40 -10.22 -16.54 -29.31
N MET A 41 -10.63 -15.63 -28.42
CA MET A 41 -9.80 -15.22 -27.28
C MET A 41 -9.54 -16.38 -26.31
N LEU A 42 -10.55 -17.22 -26.05
CA LEU A 42 -10.43 -18.39 -25.16
C LEU A 42 -9.43 -19.44 -25.69
N GLY A 43 -9.46 -19.74 -26.99
CA GLY A 43 -8.57 -20.73 -27.61
C GLY A 43 -7.08 -20.39 -27.52
N ASN A 44 -6.75 -19.12 -27.27
CA ASN A 44 -5.38 -18.59 -27.29
C ASN A 44 -4.81 -18.27 -25.90
N VAL A 45 -5.47 -18.61 -24.79
CA VAL A 45 -4.96 -18.30 -23.44
C VAL A 45 -3.89 -19.32 -23.05
N PRO A 46 -2.60 -18.96 -22.88
CA PRO A 46 -1.57 -19.88 -22.40
C PRO A 46 -1.84 -20.29 -20.94
N ASP A 47 -1.42 -21.49 -20.55
CA ASP A 47 -1.56 -21.97 -19.16
C ASP A 47 -0.94 -21.01 -18.15
N LEU A 48 0.17 -20.36 -18.50
CA LEU A 48 0.82 -19.37 -17.66
C LEU A 48 -0.07 -18.18 -17.32
N LEU A 49 -0.95 -17.75 -18.25
CA LEU A 49 -1.90 -16.67 -17.99
C LEU A 49 -3.03 -17.13 -17.07
N ILE A 50 -3.42 -18.40 -17.14
CA ILE A 50 -4.38 -18.97 -16.18
C ILE A 50 -3.77 -19.04 -14.79
N ASP A 51 -2.52 -19.51 -14.67
CA ASP A 51 -1.80 -19.52 -13.41
C ASP A 51 -1.70 -18.10 -12.82
N LEU A 52 -1.41 -17.09 -13.64
CA LEU A 52 -1.35 -15.69 -13.20
C LEU A 52 -2.69 -15.18 -12.66
N LEU A 53 -3.82 -15.54 -13.29
CA LEU A 53 -5.15 -15.20 -12.79
C LEU A 53 -5.44 -15.84 -11.43
N GLU A 54 -5.08 -17.11 -11.26
CA GLU A 54 -5.28 -17.84 -10.02
C GLU A 54 -4.42 -17.24 -8.90
N VAL A 55 -3.13 -17.01 -9.15
CA VAL A 55 -2.20 -16.33 -8.22
C VAL A 55 -2.77 -14.97 -7.79
N ALA A 56 -3.21 -14.15 -8.76
CA ALA A 56 -3.78 -12.84 -8.49
C ALA A 56 -5.08 -12.91 -7.66
N ALA A 57 -5.96 -13.86 -7.96
CA ALA A 57 -7.20 -14.07 -7.22
C ALA A 57 -6.93 -14.51 -5.77
N TYR A 58 -5.98 -15.43 -5.56
CA TYR A 58 -5.57 -15.87 -4.24
C TYR A 58 -4.96 -14.73 -3.41
N VAL A 59 -4.01 -13.98 -3.97
CA VAL A 59 -3.38 -12.84 -3.28
C VAL A 59 -4.41 -11.77 -2.92
N TYR A 60 -5.34 -11.44 -3.83
CA TYR A 60 -6.41 -10.47 -3.56
C TYR A 60 -7.37 -10.95 -2.46
N CYS A 61 -7.82 -12.21 -2.55
CA CYS A 61 -8.79 -12.75 -1.61
C CYS A 61 -8.18 -12.96 -0.22
N ALA A 62 -6.90 -13.35 -0.14
CA ALA A 62 -6.16 -13.47 1.12
C ALA A 62 -5.98 -12.10 1.79
N ASP A 63 -5.63 -11.05 1.01
CA ASP A 63 -5.53 -9.67 1.52
C ASP A 63 -6.82 -9.22 2.22
N GLN A 64 -7.99 -9.64 1.72
CA GLN A 64 -9.30 -9.34 2.29
C GLN A 64 -9.70 -10.19 3.52
N ARG A 65 -9.20 -11.43 3.63
CA ARG A 65 -9.52 -12.33 4.76
C ARG A 65 -8.71 -11.97 6.00
N LEU A 66 -7.46 -11.55 5.80
CA LEU A 66 -6.48 -11.33 6.86
C LEU A 66 -6.49 -9.89 7.34
N VAL A 67 -6.76 -9.64 8.62
CA VAL A 67 -6.95 -8.26 9.12
C VAL A 67 -5.62 -7.59 9.50
N ARG A 68 -5.43 -6.32 9.12
CA ARG A 68 -4.25 -5.46 9.43
C ARG A 68 -4.35 -4.71 10.77
N GLY A 69 -5.09 -5.25 11.73
CA GLY A 69 -5.46 -4.55 12.97
C GLY A 69 -6.71 -3.65 12.78
N SER A 70 -6.84 -2.59 13.58
CA SER A 70 -7.97 -1.64 13.48
C SER A 70 -7.54 -0.30 12.87
N ASP A 71 -8.46 0.45 12.26
CA ASP A 71 -8.28 1.83 11.75
C ASP A 71 -7.69 2.78 12.79
N LYS A 72 -7.98 2.52 14.08
CA LYS A 72 -7.43 3.28 15.21
C LYS A 72 -5.96 2.97 15.52
N LEU A 73 -5.33 2.09 14.73
CA LEU A 73 -3.92 1.70 14.82
C LEU A 73 -3.45 1.42 16.26
N ARG A 74 -4.29 0.77 17.05
CA ARG A 74 -3.97 0.37 18.43
C ARG A 74 -2.66 -0.42 18.43
N ASN A 75 -1.83 -0.22 19.47
CA ASN A 75 -0.50 -0.83 19.59
C ASN A 75 0.43 -0.49 18.41
N PHE A 76 0.53 0.80 18.04
CA PHE A 76 1.49 1.29 17.04
C PHE A 76 1.33 0.70 15.63
N GLY A 77 0.17 0.12 15.31
CA GLY A 77 -0.03 -0.60 14.05
C GLY A 77 0.86 -1.84 13.93
N GLU A 78 1.22 -2.50 15.04
CA GLU A 78 2.00 -3.75 15.07
C GLU A 78 1.42 -4.84 14.14
N SER A 79 0.10 -4.84 13.97
CA SER A 79 -0.61 -5.77 13.07
C SER A 79 -0.73 -5.27 11.61
N TRP A 80 -0.23 -4.09 11.29
CA TRP A 80 -0.34 -3.48 9.95
C TRP A 80 0.40 -4.30 8.89
N ARG A 81 1.65 -4.68 9.21
CA ARG A 81 2.49 -5.53 8.38
C ARG A 81 2.27 -6.99 8.73
N ARG A 82 1.97 -7.79 7.71
CA ARG A 82 1.78 -9.24 7.80
C ARG A 82 2.89 -9.93 7.02
N SER A 83 3.17 -11.16 7.40
CA SER A 83 4.02 -12.08 6.64
C SER A 83 3.12 -13.17 6.08
N LEU A 84 3.03 -13.24 4.76
CA LEU A 84 2.10 -14.10 4.03
C LEU A 84 2.92 -15.12 3.24
N ARG A 85 2.78 -16.39 3.59
CA ARG A 85 3.39 -17.50 2.85
C ARG A 85 2.30 -18.23 2.07
N PHE A 86 2.42 -18.26 0.75
CA PHE A 86 1.49 -18.93 -0.15
C PHE A 86 2.10 -20.23 -0.66
N SER A 87 1.34 -21.33 -0.60
CA SER A 87 1.63 -22.55 -1.36
C SER A 87 0.61 -22.67 -2.50
N ILE A 88 1.04 -22.53 -3.76
CA ILE A 88 0.14 -22.38 -4.91
C ILE A 88 0.42 -23.45 -5.98
N PRO A 89 -0.60 -24.26 -6.37
CA PRO A 89 -0.48 -25.14 -7.53
C PRO A 89 -0.52 -24.33 -8.82
N VAL A 90 0.44 -24.57 -9.70
CA VAL A 90 0.58 -23.91 -11.02
C VAL A 90 0.81 -24.95 -12.10
N ARG A 91 0.39 -24.65 -13.32
CA ARG A 91 0.56 -25.50 -14.49
C ARG A 91 1.99 -25.42 -15.03
N GLN A 92 2.55 -24.21 -15.07
CA GLN A 92 3.89 -23.94 -15.61
C GLN A 92 4.92 -23.75 -14.50
N LEU A 93 5.22 -24.82 -13.78
CA LEU A 93 6.04 -24.76 -12.56
C LEU A 93 7.42 -24.12 -12.77
N GLU A 94 8.11 -24.46 -13.86
CA GLU A 94 9.46 -23.95 -14.15
C GLU A 94 9.49 -22.42 -14.21
N ALA A 95 8.49 -21.79 -14.84
CA ALA A 95 8.41 -20.33 -14.95
C ALA A 95 8.15 -19.64 -13.60
N TRP A 96 7.38 -20.27 -12.71
CA TRP A 96 7.08 -19.73 -11.38
C TRP A 96 8.15 -20.05 -10.32
N GLN A 97 9.00 -21.05 -10.57
CA GLN A 97 10.15 -21.38 -9.73
C GLN A 97 11.41 -20.59 -10.10
N ASP A 98 11.37 -19.82 -11.18
CA ASP A 98 12.43 -18.86 -11.51
C ASP A 98 12.64 -17.90 -10.32
N PRO A 99 13.86 -17.83 -9.75
CA PRO A 99 14.17 -16.94 -8.62
C PRO A 99 13.86 -15.47 -8.92
N ASP A 100 14.10 -15.01 -10.15
CA ASP A 100 13.88 -13.61 -10.53
C ASP A 100 12.38 -13.28 -10.54
N VAL A 101 11.54 -14.23 -10.99
CA VAL A 101 10.07 -14.12 -10.95
C VAL A 101 9.55 -14.07 -9.51
N GLN A 102 10.08 -14.91 -8.62
CA GLN A 102 9.67 -14.92 -7.21
C GLN A 102 10.07 -13.63 -6.49
N GLU A 103 11.31 -13.17 -6.70
CA GLU A 103 11.84 -11.95 -6.09
C GLU A 103 11.01 -10.74 -6.54
N ILE A 104 10.82 -10.53 -7.85
CA ILE A 104 10.09 -9.37 -8.35
C ILE A 104 8.61 -9.38 -7.93
N LEU A 105 7.98 -10.56 -7.86
CA LEU A 105 6.61 -10.71 -7.38
C LEU A 105 6.50 -10.32 -5.90
N ALA A 106 7.39 -10.87 -5.06
CA ALA A 106 7.41 -10.60 -3.63
C ALA A 106 7.71 -9.12 -3.32
N ASP A 107 8.70 -8.53 -3.99
CA ASP A 107 9.09 -7.13 -3.81
C ASP A 107 8.00 -6.16 -4.28
N THR A 108 7.39 -6.44 -5.44
CA THR A 108 6.31 -5.60 -5.97
C THR A 108 5.10 -5.62 -5.06
N LEU A 109 4.67 -6.80 -4.61
CA LEU A 109 3.56 -6.94 -3.67
C LEU A 109 3.89 -6.37 -2.28
N GLY A 110 5.14 -6.54 -1.83
CA GLY A 110 5.61 -6.02 -0.56
C GLY A 110 5.61 -4.50 -0.54
N PHE A 111 6.12 -3.85 -1.60
CA PHE A 111 6.02 -2.40 -1.74
C PHE A 111 4.57 -1.94 -1.90
N LEU A 112 3.73 -2.64 -2.66
CA LEU A 112 2.34 -2.27 -2.87
C LEU A 112 1.52 -2.27 -1.55
N SER A 113 1.82 -3.21 -0.64
CA SER A 113 0.95 -3.51 0.50
C SER A 113 1.58 -3.35 1.90
N ASP A 114 2.89 -3.11 2.00
CA ASP A 114 3.70 -3.17 3.23
C ASP A 114 3.74 -4.54 3.94
N ASP A 115 3.29 -5.62 3.29
CA ASP A 115 3.48 -6.98 3.79
C ASP A 115 4.79 -7.60 3.30
N SER A 116 5.20 -8.71 3.90
CA SER A 116 6.18 -9.62 3.31
C SER A 116 5.48 -10.82 2.68
N TYR A 117 5.98 -11.24 1.52
CA TYR A 117 5.44 -12.37 0.76
C TYR A 117 6.51 -13.44 0.58
N GLU A 118 6.08 -14.69 0.68
CA GLU A 118 6.87 -15.88 0.34
C GLU A 118 5.98 -16.78 -0.50
N PHE A 119 6.50 -17.31 -1.62
CA PHE A 119 5.75 -18.17 -2.53
C PHE A 119 6.42 -19.53 -2.65
N ASP A 120 5.64 -20.58 -2.43
CA ASP A 120 5.98 -21.98 -2.63
C ASP A 120 5.11 -22.53 -3.76
N PHE A 121 5.63 -22.50 -4.99
CA PHE A 121 4.91 -22.99 -6.15
C PHE A 121 5.09 -24.51 -6.28
N ARG A 122 3.97 -25.22 -6.50
CA ARG A 122 3.92 -26.67 -6.72
C ARG A 122 3.22 -27.00 -8.02
N ILE A 123 3.48 -28.17 -8.60
CA ILE A 123 2.79 -28.60 -9.82
C ILE A 123 1.30 -28.83 -9.53
N ALA A 124 0.42 -28.35 -10.42
CA ALA A 124 -1.00 -28.63 -10.34
C ALA A 124 -1.29 -30.13 -10.61
N GLU A 125 -2.12 -30.75 -9.77
CA GLU A 125 -2.49 -32.16 -9.92
C GLU A 125 -3.44 -32.38 -11.10
N ALA A 126 -3.19 -33.44 -11.88
CA ALA A 126 -4.05 -33.81 -12.99
C ALA A 126 -5.30 -34.60 -12.51
N PRO A 127 -6.49 -34.37 -13.11
CA PRO A 127 -6.75 -33.46 -14.22
C PRO A 127 -6.90 -32.00 -13.75
N VAL A 128 -6.22 -31.10 -14.44
CA VAL A 128 -6.46 -29.66 -14.30
C VAL A 128 -7.86 -29.36 -14.82
N GLN A 129 -8.61 -28.51 -14.11
CA GLN A 129 -9.98 -28.20 -14.51
C GLN A 129 -10.03 -27.47 -15.87
N PRO A 130 -11.13 -27.64 -16.64
CA PRO A 130 -11.30 -26.97 -17.93
C PRO A 130 -11.24 -25.45 -17.80
N ARG A 131 -10.51 -24.79 -18.71
CA ARG A 131 -10.36 -23.32 -18.70
C ARG A 131 -11.70 -22.62 -18.89
N GLU A 132 -12.64 -23.26 -19.58
CA GLU A 132 -14.02 -22.81 -19.82
C GLU A 132 -14.77 -22.43 -18.53
N LEU A 133 -14.40 -23.02 -17.37
CA LEU A 133 -15.01 -22.68 -16.09
C LEU A 133 -14.79 -21.22 -15.67
N TYR A 134 -13.68 -20.61 -16.14
CA TYR A 134 -13.38 -19.20 -15.89
C TYR A 134 -14.11 -18.27 -16.86
N PHE A 135 -14.66 -18.78 -17.97
CA PHE A 135 -15.21 -18.02 -19.08
C PHE A 135 -16.63 -18.49 -19.46
N PRO A 136 -17.63 -18.27 -18.59
CA PRO A 136 -18.97 -18.86 -18.76
C PRO A 136 -19.77 -18.25 -19.94
N GLU A 137 -19.50 -16.99 -20.29
CA GLU A 137 -20.24 -16.24 -21.31
C GLU A 137 -19.33 -15.97 -22.52
N LEU A 138 -19.51 -16.75 -23.59
CA LEU A 138 -18.75 -16.63 -24.82
C LEU A 138 -19.52 -15.84 -25.89
N LEU A 139 -18.90 -14.80 -26.45
CA LEU A 139 -19.43 -14.01 -27.55
C LEU A 139 -18.90 -14.52 -28.91
N ASP A 140 -19.69 -14.31 -29.96
CA ASP A 140 -19.21 -14.40 -31.35
C ASP A 140 -18.29 -13.23 -31.66
N ALA A 141 -17.41 -13.40 -32.66
CA ALA A 141 -16.29 -12.51 -32.98
C ALA A 141 -16.60 -11.01 -32.77
N SER A 142 -15.97 -10.40 -31.77
CA SER A 142 -16.02 -8.96 -31.55
C SER A 142 -15.07 -8.25 -32.52
N ALA A 143 -15.41 -7.03 -32.93
CA ALA A 143 -14.45 -6.15 -33.59
C ALA A 143 -13.16 -6.07 -32.76
N GLU A 144 -12.00 -6.18 -33.42
CA GLU A 144 -10.73 -5.88 -32.79
C GLU A 144 -10.73 -4.40 -32.40
N HIS A 145 -10.47 -4.12 -31.12
CA HIS A 145 -10.32 -2.77 -30.60
C HIS A 145 -8.82 -2.42 -30.55
N ASP A 146 -8.50 -1.14 -30.72
CA ASP A 146 -7.12 -0.64 -30.80
C ASP A 146 -6.37 -0.80 -29.48
N GLU A 147 -7.06 -0.57 -28.36
CA GLU A 147 -6.44 -0.51 -27.03
C GLU A 147 -7.20 -1.35 -26.00
N VAL A 148 -6.48 -1.77 -24.95
CA VAL A 148 -7.05 -2.38 -23.74
C VAL A 148 -6.76 -1.47 -22.57
N ALA A 149 -7.79 -1.17 -21.77
CA ALA A 149 -7.63 -0.31 -20.62
C ALA A 149 -8.48 -0.77 -19.43
N LEU A 150 -7.97 -0.50 -18.24
CA LEU A 150 -8.63 -0.85 -17.00
C LEU A 150 -9.71 0.17 -16.63
N PHE A 151 -10.88 -0.33 -16.22
CA PHE A 151 -12.07 0.47 -15.98
C PHE A 151 -12.71 0.23 -14.62
N SER A 152 -12.46 1.13 -13.66
CA SER A 152 -12.97 1.00 -12.29
C SER A 152 -14.39 1.57 -12.11
N GLY A 153 -14.86 2.40 -13.05
CA GLY A 153 -16.09 3.18 -12.92
C GLY A 153 -15.91 4.48 -12.10
N GLY A 154 -14.69 4.79 -11.68
CA GLY A 154 -14.33 6.08 -11.06
C GLY A 154 -14.05 7.17 -12.10
N VAL A 155 -13.97 8.42 -11.64
CA VAL A 155 -13.79 9.60 -12.50
C VAL A 155 -12.56 9.49 -13.40
N ASP A 156 -11.44 8.98 -12.89
CA ASP A 156 -10.19 8.85 -13.65
C ASP A 156 -10.30 7.84 -14.78
N SER A 157 -10.79 6.64 -14.47
CA SER A 157 -11.01 5.59 -15.48
C SER A 157 -12.04 6.00 -16.53
N PHE A 158 -13.05 6.79 -16.15
CA PHE A 158 -14.03 7.31 -17.09
C PHE A 158 -13.46 8.43 -17.95
N ALA A 159 -12.77 9.40 -17.36
CA ALA A 159 -12.09 10.48 -18.06
C ALA A 159 -11.07 9.95 -19.09
N GLY A 160 -10.27 8.95 -18.73
CA GLY A 160 -9.34 8.31 -19.64
C GLY A 160 -10.03 7.58 -20.78
N ALA A 161 -11.07 6.79 -20.47
CA ALA A 161 -11.86 6.12 -21.50
C ALA A 161 -12.50 7.10 -22.49
N VAL A 162 -13.12 8.18 -22.01
CA VAL A 162 -13.76 9.16 -22.90
C VAL A 162 -12.73 9.99 -23.67
N ASN A 163 -11.58 10.29 -23.08
CA ASN A 163 -10.48 10.94 -23.80
C ASN A 163 -10.02 10.06 -24.98
N ASP A 164 -9.78 8.77 -24.74
CA ASP A 164 -9.33 7.86 -25.79
C ASP A 164 -10.40 7.64 -26.86
N ILE A 165 -11.65 7.44 -26.47
CA ILE A 165 -12.75 7.12 -27.39
C ILE A 165 -13.24 8.35 -28.16
N VAL A 166 -13.48 9.46 -27.47
CA VAL A 166 -14.13 10.66 -28.04
C VAL A 166 -13.09 11.62 -28.59
N THR A 167 -12.08 11.98 -27.79
CA THR A 167 -11.09 13.00 -28.17
C THR A 167 -10.06 12.44 -29.15
N LEU A 168 -9.52 11.25 -28.88
CA LEU A 168 -8.49 10.63 -29.73
C LEU A 168 -9.07 9.71 -30.81
N GLY A 169 -10.37 9.41 -30.77
CA GLY A 169 -11.02 8.59 -31.78
C GLY A 169 -10.50 7.15 -31.84
N LYS A 170 -10.07 6.58 -30.71
CA LYS A 170 -9.67 5.17 -30.59
C LYS A 170 -10.87 4.27 -30.35
N SER A 171 -10.68 2.97 -30.57
CA SER A 171 -11.56 1.92 -30.05
C SER A 171 -10.89 1.23 -28.87
N VAL A 172 -11.62 1.03 -27.76
CA VAL A 172 -11.06 0.55 -26.49
C VAL A 172 -11.88 -0.62 -25.93
N THR A 173 -11.18 -1.67 -25.51
CA THR A 173 -11.73 -2.73 -24.65
C THR A 173 -11.48 -2.37 -23.19
N LEU A 174 -12.54 -2.08 -22.47
CA LEU A 174 -12.52 -1.73 -21.05
C LEU A 174 -12.65 -2.98 -20.18
N VAL A 175 -11.70 -3.20 -19.28
CA VAL A 175 -11.69 -4.36 -18.36
C VAL A 175 -12.07 -3.90 -16.96
N GLY A 176 -13.20 -4.38 -16.44
CA GLY A 176 -13.72 -3.94 -15.15
C GLY A 176 -13.77 -5.03 -14.11
N HIS A 177 -13.07 -4.86 -12.99
CA HIS A 177 -13.20 -5.75 -11.85
C HIS A 177 -14.32 -5.28 -10.91
N TYR A 178 -15.24 -6.20 -10.57
CA TYR A 178 -16.29 -5.97 -9.58
C TYR A 178 -16.22 -7.00 -8.45
N SER A 179 -16.31 -6.52 -7.21
CA SER A 179 -16.45 -7.35 -5.99
C SER A 179 -17.86 -7.29 -5.40
N SER A 180 -18.77 -6.53 -6.01
CA SER A 180 -20.19 -6.46 -5.65
C SER A 180 -21.02 -6.01 -6.85
N THR A 181 -22.31 -6.37 -6.85
CA THR A 181 -23.28 -5.97 -7.88
C THR A 181 -23.44 -4.46 -8.01
N LYS A 182 -23.28 -3.69 -6.92
CA LYS A 182 -23.31 -2.22 -6.96
C LYS A 182 -22.19 -1.63 -7.82
N VAL A 183 -20.99 -2.20 -7.76
CA VAL A 183 -19.84 -1.75 -8.56
C VAL A 183 -20.06 -2.09 -10.03
N ARG A 184 -20.53 -3.33 -10.30
CA ARG A 184 -20.90 -3.77 -11.65
C ARG A 184 -21.93 -2.85 -12.29
N ALA A 185 -23.00 -2.51 -11.57
CA ALA A 185 -24.05 -1.62 -12.06
C ALA A 185 -23.53 -0.23 -12.42
N VAL A 186 -22.60 0.34 -11.64
CA VAL A 186 -21.95 1.63 -11.99
C VAL A 186 -21.17 1.52 -13.30
N GLN A 187 -20.36 0.48 -13.43
CA GLN A 187 -19.57 0.27 -14.65
C GLN A 187 -20.49 0.07 -15.86
N GLU A 188 -21.47 -0.82 -15.77
CA GLU A 188 -22.41 -1.10 -16.85
C GLU A 188 -23.23 0.14 -17.26
N ASN A 189 -23.72 0.94 -16.30
CA ASN A 189 -24.46 2.17 -16.61
C ASN A 189 -23.61 3.16 -17.40
N LEU A 190 -22.34 3.37 -17.02
CA LEU A 190 -21.43 4.24 -17.76
C LEU A 190 -21.20 3.72 -19.19
N ILE A 191 -21.00 2.41 -19.35
CA ILE A 191 -20.85 1.80 -20.68
C ILE A 191 -22.12 1.97 -21.51
N GLN A 192 -23.30 1.75 -20.94
CA GLN A 192 -24.58 1.96 -21.64
C GLN A 192 -24.78 3.43 -22.02
N GLY A 193 -24.42 4.37 -21.15
CA GLY A 193 -24.46 5.79 -21.47
C GLY A 193 -23.56 6.18 -22.64
N LEU A 194 -22.36 5.58 -22.75
CA LEU A 194 -21.50 5.76 -23.92
C LEU A 194 -22.12 5.15 -25.18
N LYS A 195 -22.67 3.93 -25.10
CA LYS A 195 -23.34 3.26 -26.22
C LYS A 195 -24.54 4.05 -26.75
N GLN A 196 -25.38 4.59 -25.87
CA GLN A 196 -26.52 5.43 -26.22
C GLN A 196 -26.13 6.72 -26.96
N ARG A 197 -24.87 7.15 -26.82
CA ARG A 197 -24.29 8.30 -27.54
C ARG A 197 -23.65 7.91 -28.88
N GLY A 198 -23.91 6.69 -29.37
CA GLY A 198 -23.40 6.20 -30.67
C GLY A 198 -21.94 5.74 -30.64
N LEU A 199 -21.40 5.42 -29.45
CA LEU A 199 -20.02 4.92 -29.29
C LEU A 199 -19.96 3.39 -29.21
N ASP A 200 -21.04 2.68 -29.51
CA ASP A 200 -21.16 1.22 -29.39
C ASP A 200 -20.11 0.43 -30.18
N ARG A 201 -19.65 0.97 -31.31
CA ARG A 201 -18.59 0.36 -32.13
C ARG A 201 -17.17 0.64 -31.63
N ARG A 202 -17.01 1.57 -30.69
CA ARG A 202 -15.71 2.02 -30.16
C ARG A 202 -15.44 1.54 -28.74
N VAL A 203 -16.45 1.00 -28.06
CA VAL A 203 -16.33 0.54 -26.67
C VAL A 203 -16.79 -0.90 -26.51
N SER A 204 -15.87 -1.76 -26.11
CA SER A 204 -16.16 -3.07 -25.55
C SER A 204 -15.94 -3.06 -24.04
N TYR A 205 -16.66 -3.92 -23.32
CA TYR A 205 -16.55 -4.02 -21.88
C TYR A 205 -16.51 -5.48 -21.44
N ILE A 206 -15.47 -5.85 -20.69
CA ILE A 206 -15.23 -7.17 -20.11
C ILE A 206 -15.32 -7.04 -18.58
N PRO A 207 -16.47 -7.37 -17.98
CA PRO A 207 -16.62 -7.44 -16.54
C PRO A 207 -15.98 -8.72 -15.99
N VAL A 208 -15.29 -8.57 -14.87
CA VAL A 208 -14.57 -9.64 -14.19
C VAL A 208 -14.98 -9.71 -12.73
N TRP A 209 -15.50 -10.86 -12.31
CA TRP A 209 -15.88 -11.12 -10.94
C TRP A 209 -14.74 -11.82 -10.20
N VAL A 210 -14.19 -11.14 -9.20
CA VAL A 210 -13.27 -11.76 -8.24
C VAL A 210 -13.70 -11.41 -6.83
N SER A 211 -13.97 -12.42 -6.01
CA SER A 211 -14.39 -12.21 -4.62
C SER A 211 -14.21 -13.44 -3.75
N ASN A 212 -14.18 -13.24 -2.44
CA ASN A 212 -14.36 -14.32 -1.49
C ASN A 212 -15.78 -14.90 -1.57
N GLU A 213 -15.89 -16.22 -1.61
CA GLU A 213 -17.15 -16.97 -1.56
C GLU A 213 -17.30 -17.60 -0.17
N ASN A 214 -18.49 -17.46 0.43
CA ASN A 214 -18.80 -17.96 1.79
C ASN A 214 -17.89 -17.45 2.91
N GLU A 215 -16.96 -16.55 2.61
CA GLU A 215 -16.01 -15.96 3.55
C GLU A 215 -16.16 -14.44 3.61
N ARG A 216 -16.14 -13.91 4.83
CA ARG A 216 -16.31 -12.46 5.03
C ARG A 216 -15.00 -11.74 4.72
N ALA A 217 -15.04 -10.80 3.77
CA ALA A 217 -13.98 -9.80 3.63
C ALA A 217 -13.97 -8.89 4.86
N ARG A 218 -13.01 -9.14 5.77
CA ARG A 218 -12.80 -8.44 7.05
C ARG A 218 -11.84 -7.28 6.90
N GLU A 219 -10.83 -7.43 6.05
CA GLU A 219 -9.91 -6.36 5.67
C GLU A 219 -10.48 -5.58 4.47
N PHE A 220 -10.63 -4.27 4.65
CA PHE A 220 -11.30 -3.40 3.69
C PHE A 220 -10.31 -2.52 2.91
N THR A 221 -9.02 -2.51 3.26
CA THR A 221 -8.00 -1.68 2.60
C THR A 221 -7.71 -2.11 1.17
N GLN A 222 -7.87 -3.40 0.85
CA GLN A 222 -7.72 -3.97 -0.50
C GLN A 222 -6.42 -3.55 -1.22
N ARG A 223 -5.27 -3.67 -0.54
CA ARG A 223 -3.99 -3.13 -1.01
C ARG A 223 -3.47 -3.84 -2.26
N THR A 224 -3.80 -5.12 -2.42
CA THR A 224 -3.38 -5.91 -3.57
C THR A 224 -4.39 -5.87 -4.73
N ARG A 225 -5.46 -5.07 -4.66
CA ARG A 225 -6.47 -4.98 -5.73
C ARG A 225 -5.88 -4.52 -7.07
N SER A 226 -4.89 -3.64 -7.06
CA SER A 226 -4.24 -3.16 -8.30
C SER A 226 -3.39 -4.23 -8.98
N PHE A 227 -2.77 -5.12 -8.21
CA PHE A 227 -2.08 -6.30 -8.76
C PHE A 227 -3.08 -7.18 -9.52
N LEU A 228 -4.20 -7.54 -8.88
CA LEU A 228 -5.27 -8.27 -9.57
C LEU A 228 -5.71 -7.54 -10.84
N PHE A 229 -5.95 -6.24 -10.75
CA PHE A 229 -6.45 -5.47 -11.88
C PHE A 229 -5.43 -5.42 -13.04
N ALA A 230 -4.14 -5.30 -12.75
CA ALA A 230 -3.08 -5.38 -13.74
C ALA A 230 -2.99 -6.75 -14.41
N CYS A 231 -3.11 -7.85 -13.64
CA CYS A 231 -3.16 -9.20 -14.19
C CYS A 231 -4.34 -9.39 -15.15
N LEU A 232 -5.52 -8.87 -14.79
CA LEU A 232 -6.70 -8.89 -15.67
C LEU A 232 -6.46 -8.10 -16.97
N GLY A 233 -5.87 -6.91 -16.86
CA GLY A 233 -5.50 -6.08 -18.01
C GLY A 233 -4.53 -6.80 -18.94
N LEU A 234 -3.49 -7.41 -18.39
CA LEU A 234 -2.53 -8.20 -19.15
C LEU A 234 -3.21 -9.36 -19.88
N VAL A 235 -4.01 -10.15 -19.17
CA VAL A 235 -4.66 -11.33 -19.76
C VAL A 235 -5.55 -10.93 -20.92
N VAL A 236 -6.39 -9.91 -20.75
CA VAL A 236 -7.24 -9.41 -21.85
C VAL A 236 -6.41 -8.81 -22.99
N ALA A 237 -5.32 -8.10 -22.69
CA ALA A 237 -4.40 -7.57 -23.70
C ALA A 237 -3.78 -8.70 -24.53
N ARG A 238 -3.25 -9.73 -23.87
CA ARG A 238 -2.66 -10.91 -24.53
C ARG A 238 -3.68 -11.68 -25.36
N MET A 239 -4.90 -11.86 -24.83
CA MET A 239 -6.02 -12.46 -25.56
C MET A 239 -6.42 -11.66 -26.81
N SER A 240 -6.14 -10.37 -26.80
CA SER A 240 -6.37 -9.44 -27.91
C SER A 240 -5.13 -9.22 -28.79
N GLY A 241 -4.08 -10.04 -28.63
CA GLY A 241 -2.84 -9.96 -29.40
C GLY A 241 -1.95 -8.75 -29.09
N LYS A 242 -2.14 -8.11 -27.92
CA LYS A 242 -1.43 -6.89 -27.51
C LYS A 242 -0.41 -7.19 -26.41
N ASP A 243 0.66 -6.41 -26.40
CA ASP A 243 1.70 -6.43 -25.36
C ASP A 243 1.66 -5.17 -24.48
N LYS A 244 0.60 -4.35 -24.62
CA LYS A 244 0.40 -3.11 -23.87
C LYS A 244 -1.05 -2.93 -23.41
N PHE A 245 -1.23 -2.24 -22.29
CA PHE A 245 -2.55 -1.81 -21.80
C PHE A 245 -2.44 -0.59 -20.89
N SER A 246 -3.56 0.10 -20.64
CA SER A 246 -3.58 1.39 -19.93
C SER A 246 -4.21 1.34 -18.53
N PHE A 247 -3.60 2.07 -17.59
CA PHE A 247 -4.22 2.59 -16.37
C PHE A 247 -4.48 4.10 -16.54
N TYR A 248 -5.67 4.56 -16.17
CA TYR A 248 -6.03 5.98 -16.32
C TYR A 248 -5.96 6.79 -15.01
N GLU A 249 -5.32 6.29 -13.95
CA GLU A 249 -5.22 7.06 -12.71
C GLU A 249 -4.33 8.30 -12.87
N ASN A 250 -4.70 9.39 -12.20
CA ASN A 250 -3.95 10.66 -12.22
C ASN A 250 -2.72 10.64 -11.29
N GLY A 251 -1.76 11.53 -11.52
CA GLY A 251 -0.42 11.45 -10.90
C GLY A 251 -0.32 11.83 -9.43
N VAL A 252 -1.16 12.73 -8.90
CA VAL A 252 -0.96 13.28 -7.55
C VAL A 252 -1.14 12.20 -6.49
N VAL A 253 -2.25 11.46 -6.57
CA VAL A 253 -2.55 10.37 -5.62
C VAL A 253 -1.72 9.11 -5.93
N SER A 254 -1.33 8.91 -7.19
CA SER A 254 -0.49 7.78 -7.61
C SER A 254 0.89 7.79 -6.94
N ILE A 255 1.45 8.97 -6.65
CA ILE A 255 2.76 9.12 -5.99
C ILE A 255 2.68 8.89 -4.45
N ASN A 256 1.51 8.48 -3.93
CA ASN A 256 1.33 8.09 -2.53
C ASN A 256 1.73 9.19 -1.51
N PRO A 257 1.31 10.46 -1.67
CA PRO A 257 1.68 11.52 -0.73
C PRO A 257 1.13 11.24 0.67
N PRO A 258 1.85 11.60 1.74
CA PRO A 258 1.38 11.43 3.12
C PRO A 258 0.36 12.53 3.45
N LEU A 259 -0.87 12.39 2.91
CA LEU A 259 -1.96 13.35 3.09
C LEU A 259 -2.31 13.60 4.57
N ALA A 260 -1.98 12.66 5.46
CA ALA A 260 -2.01 12.81 6.91
C ALA A 260 -0.82 12.07 7.52
N GLY A 261 -0.29 12.54 8.66
CA GLY A 261 0.94 12.02 9.28
C GLY A 261 0.87 10.54 9.70
N ASP A 262 -0.32 10.00 9.93
CA ASP A 262 -0.57 8.59 10.24
C ASP A 262 -0.90 7.73 9.01
N VAL A 263 -1.08 8.36 7.84
CA VAL A 263 -1.40 7.74 6.55
C VAL A 263 -0.17 7.76 5.66
N VAL A 264 0.88 7.07 6.12
CA VAL A 264 2.17 6.93 5.43
C VAL A 264 2.35 5.51 4.89
N GLY A 265 3.01 5.40 3.75
CA GLY A 265 3.33 4.13 3.10
C GLY A 265 2.11 3.40 2.56
N GLY A 266 2.03 2.08 2.74
CA GLY A 266 0.88 1.27 2.36
C GLY A 266 -0.42 1.66 3.08
N ARG A 267 -0.38 2.55 4.09
CA ARG A 267 -1.58 3.16 4.69
C ARG A 267 -2.25 4.16 3.75
N ALA A 268 -1.48 4.85 2.92
CA ALA A 268 -1.95 5.48 1.69
C ALA A 268 -1.95 4.45 0.55
N THR A 269 -2.77 4.63 -0.48
CA THR A 269 -2.81 3.67 -1.59
C THR A 269 -1.61 3.85 -2.53
N ARG A 270 -0.94 2.76 -2.95
CA ARG A 270 0.15 2.74 -3.93
C ARG A 270 -0.28 2.11 -5.28
N THR A 271 -1.59 2.06 -5.53
CA THR A 271 -2.26 1.35 -6.65
C THR A 271 -1.55 1.50 -7.99
N THR A 272 -1.20 2.73 -8.35
CA THR A 272 -0.58 3.12 -9.64
C THR A 272 0.74 3.85 -9.41
N HIS A 273 1.40 3.58 -8.28
CA HIS A 273 2.70 4.16 -7.99
C HIS A 273 3.72 3.71 -9.06
N PRO A 274 4.56 4.62 -9.61
CA PRO A 274 5.51 4.29 -10.67
C PRO A 274 6.36 3.06 -10.37
N LYS A 275 6.91 2.95 -9.14
CA LYS A 275 7.64 1.75 -8.68
C LYS A 275 6.83 0.45 -8.79
N VAL A 276 5.53 0.47 -8.45
CA VAL A 276 4.65 -0.70 -8.59
C VAL A 276 4.46 -1.03 -10.07
N LEU A 277 4.14 -0.05 -10.91
CA LEU A 277 3.93 -0.27 -12.34
C LEU A 277 5.18 -0.83 -13.04
N ARG A 278 6.37 -0.35 -12.68
CA ARG A 278 7.66 -0.90 -13.17
C ARG A 278 7.88 -2.34 -12.72
N GLY A 279 7.59 -2.64 -11.45
CA GLY A 279 7.68 -4.01 -10.93
C GLY A 279 6.71 -4.98 -11.62
N LEU A 280 5.49 -4.51 -11.92
CA LEU A 280 4.51 -5.29 -12.66
C LEU A 280 4.91 -5.55 -14.10
N GLU A 281 5.42 -4.56 -14.83
CA GLU A 281 5.94 -4.79 -16.18
C GLU A 281 7.13 -5.74 -16.19
N ALA A 282 8.07 -5.60 -15.24
CA ALA A 282 9.20 -6.52 -15.12
C ALA A 282 8.73 -7.95 -14.87
N LEU A 283 7.82 -8.15 -13.91
CA LEU A 283 7.19 -9.44 -13.63
C LEU A 283 6.52 -10.03 -14.88
N PHE A 284 5.68 -9.25 -15.56
CA PHE A 284 4.94 -9.72 -16.74
C PHE A 284 5.87 -10.01 -17.92
N SER A 285 6.94 -9.23 -18.06
CA SER A 285 7.90 -9.40 -19.13
C SER A 285 8.75 -10.64 -18.93
N LEU A 286 9.19 -10.91 -17.70
CA LEU A 286 9.90 -12.13 -17.32
C LEU A 286 9.04 -13.37 -17.53
N LEU A 287 7.80 -13.35 -17.03
CA LEU A 287 6.88 -14.49 -17.18
C LEU A 287 6.62 -14.83 -18.65
N LEU A 288 6.41 -13.83 -19.50
CA LEU A 288 6.00 -14.04 -20.90
C LEU A 288 7.14 -14.07 -21.91
N ASP A 289 8.39 -13.82 -21.47
CA ASP A 289 9.56 -13.59 -22.31
C ASP A 289 9.28 -12.57 -23.43
N ARG A 290 8.65 -11.45 -23.05
CA ARG A 290 8.15 -10.41 -23.96
C ARG A 290 8.22 -9.05 -23.29
N GLN A 291 8.44 -7.98 -24.05
CA GLN A 291 8.33 -6.64 -23.49
C GLN A 291 6.86 -6.28 -23.28
N ILE A 292 6.43 -6.16 -22.02
CA ILE A 292 5.08 -5.76 -21.64
C ILE A 292 5.08 -4.30 -21.17
N GLU A 293 4.13 -3.49 -21.64
CA GLU A 293 3.99 -2.07 -21.29
C GLU A 293 2.65 -1.77 -20.60
N ILE A 294 2.71 -1.09 -19.46
CA ILE A 294 1.59 -0.52 -18.73
C ILE A 294 1.65 1.00 -18.88
N GLN A 295 0.71 1.52 -19.67
CA GLN A 295 0.64 2.94 -19.99
C GLN A 295 -0.16 3.72 -18.95
N THR A 296 0.28 4.93 -18.63
CA THR A 296 -0.41 5.84 -17.70
C THR A 296 -0.64 7.21 -18.33
N PRO A 297 -1.57 7.34 -19.29
CA PRO A 297 -1.72 8.55 -20.11
C PRO A 297 -2.06 9.81 -19.30
N LEU A 298 -2.68 9.66 -18.13
CA LEU A 298 -3.12 10.76 -17.28
C LEU A 298 -2.12 11.09 -16.15
N GLN A 299 -0.93 10.48 -16.14
CA GLN A 299 0.03 10.60 -15.02
C GLN A 299 0.50 12.03 -14.73
N TRP A 300 0.47 12.93 -15.71
CA TRP A 300 0.90 14.32 -15.54
C TRP A 300 -0.25 15.32 -15.37
N LEU A 301 -1.47 14.79 -15.24
CA LEU A 301 -2.66 15.59 -14.99
C LEU A 301 -3.03 15.57 -13.51
N THR A 302 -3.51 16.72 -13.03
CA THR A 302 -4.18 16.85 -11.74
C THR A 302 -5.58 16.23 -11.82
N LYS A 303 -6.17 15.95 -10.66
CA LYS A 303 -7.55 15.47 -10.60
C LYS A 303 -8.54 16.46 -11.26
N LYS A 304 -8.31 17.78 -11.10
CA LYS A 304 -9.08 18.84 -11.76
C LYS A 304 -9.03 18.69 -13.28
N GLU A 305 -7.84 18.58 -13.86
CA GLU A 305 -7.63 18.46 -15.31
C GLU A 305 -8.21 17.15 -15.86
N VAL A 306 -8.06 16.03 -15.13
CA VAL A 306 -8.73 14.76 -15.47
C VAL A 306 -10.25 14.93 -15.48
N THR A 307 -10.80 15.64 -14.50
CA THR A 307 -12.24 15.90 -14.44
C THR A 307 -12.68 16.79 -15.61
N GLN A 308 -11.87 17.78 -16.02
CA GLN A 308 -12.13 18.61 -17.20
C GLN A 308 -12.16 17.82 -18.52
N LYS A 309 -11.42 16.72 -18.65
CA LYS A 309 -11.47 15.85 -19.85
C LYS A 309 -12.88 15.31 -20.14
N ILE A 310 -13.67 15.06 -19.09
CA ILE A 310 -15.07 14.62 -19.22
C ILE A 310 -15.93 15.74 -19.85
N LYS A 311 -15.70 16.99 -19.45
CA LYS A 311 -16.36 18.17 -20.01
C LYS A 311 -15.96 18.41 -21.45
N GLU A 312 -14.66 18.33 -21.74
CA GLU A 312 -14.09 18.48 -23.09
C GLU A 312 -14.64 17.43 -24.06
N ALA A 313 -14.88 16.20 -23.58
CA ALA A 313 -15.50 15.13 -24.35
C ALA A 313 -17.03 15.29 -24.54
N GLY A 314 -17.65 16.35 -24.00
CA GLY A 314 -19.08 16.62 -24.17
C GLY A 314 -20.01 15.67 -23.39
N VAL A 315 -19.51 15.02 -22.34
CA VAL A 315 -20.25 14.04 -21.51
C VAL A 315 -20.26 14.43 -20.03
N ALA A 316 -20.27 15.72 -19.75
CA ALA A 316 -20.28 16.27 -18.38
C ALA A 316 -21.49 15.80 -17.56
N ASP A 317 -22.62 15.54 -18.22
CA ASP A 317 -23.84 15.02 -17.60
C ASP A 317 -23.68 13.61 -17.02
N MET A 318 -22.71 12.83 -17.50
CA MET A 318 -22.39 11.50 -16.96
C MET A 318 -21.46 11.54 -15.74
N LEU A 319 -20.91 12.71 -15.37
CA LEU A 319 -19.96 12.83 -14.25
C LEU A 319 -20.53 12.25 -12.95
N GLY A 320 -21.78 12.60 -12.61
CA GLY A 320 -22.47 12.15 -11.41
C GLY A 320 -22.76 10.65 -11.36
N GLU A 321 -22.66 9.94 -12.49
CA GLU A 321 -22.80 8.48 -12.53
C GLU A 321 -21.53 7.75 -12.11
N THR A 322 -20.36 8.38 -12.23
CA THR A 322 -19.07 7.81 -11.84
C THR A 322 -18.90 7.75 -10.32
N VAL A 323 -18.18 6.75 -9.82
CA VAL A 323 -17.99 6.54 -8.37
C VAL A 323 -16.53 6.27 -8.01
N SER A 324 -15.91 7.20 -7.27
CA SER A 324 -14.54 7.05 -6.77
C SER A 324 -14.47 6.50 -5.32
N CYS A 325 -15.61 6.36 -4.64
CA CYS A 325 -15.65 5.95 -3.25
C CYS A 325 -15.19 4.49 -3.06
N THR A 326 -14.38 4.19 -2.06
CA THR A 326 -13.88 2.83 -1.80
C THR A 326 -14.77 2.01 -0.84
N ARG A 327 -15.94 2.53 -0.46
CA ARG A 327 -16.84 1.95 0.56
C ARG A 327 -18.21 1.55 -0.01
N PRO A 328 -18.29 0.60 -0.96
CA PRO A 328 -19.54 0.22 -1.64
C PRO A 328 -20.64 -0.30 -0.72
N ARG A 329 -20.27 -0.83 0.46
CA ARG A 329 -21.24 -1.23 1.50
C ARG A 329 -22.07 -0.07 2.03
N LYS A 330 -21.55 1.17 2.01
CA LYS A 330 -22.30 2.35 2.47
C LYS A 330 -23.22 2.93 1.39
N TRP A 331 -22.98 2.67 0.11
CA TRP A 331 -23.68 3.34 -1.00
C TRP A 331 -25.19 3.11 -0.96
N THR A 332 -25.94 4.17 -1.23
CA THR A 332 -27.39 4.15 -1.49
C THR A 332 -27.64 4.57 -2.94
N GLU A 333 -28.88 4.47 -3.41
CA GLU A 333 -29.25 4.95 -4.76
C GLU A 333 -28.98 6.45 -4.92
N LYS A 334 -29.24 7.23 -3.87
CA LYS A 334 -29.04 8.69 -3.86
C LYS A 334 -27.59 9.08 -3.56
N GLN A 335 -26.93 8.39 -2.65
CA GLN A 335 -25.61 8.75 -2.13
C GLN A 335 -24.60 7.64 -2.36
N LYS A 336 -23.79 7.80 -3.40
CA LYS A 336 -22.71 6.87 -3.76
C LYS A 336 -21.36 7.27 -3.18
N HIS A 337 -21.23 8.48 -2.63
CA HIS A 337 -20.00 8.98 -2.04
C HIS A 337 -20.13 9.17 -0.53
N CYS A 338 -19.16 8.69 0.25
CA CYS A 338 -19.21 8.84 1.70
C CYS A 338 -18.78 10.24 2.18
N GLY A 339 -18.02 10.99 1.38
CA GLY A 339 -17.57 12.35 1.72
C GLY A 339 -16.49 12.46 2.79
N VAL A 340 -16.00 11.32 3.31
CA VAL A 340 -15.02 11.30 4.41
C VAL A 340 -13.74 10.54 4.08
N CYS A 341 -13.74 9.63 3.10
CA CYS A 341 -12.50 8.98 2.66
C CYS A 341 -11.70 9.91 1.74
N SER A 342 -10.37 9.72 1.71
CA SER A 342 -9.46 10.51 0.88
C SER A 342 -9.86 10.58 -0.60
N GLN A 343 -10.37 9.48 -1.15
CA GLN A 343 -10.84 9.43 -2.55
C GLN A 343 -12.09 10.29 -2.81
N CYS A 344 -13.00 10.40 -1.83
CA CYS A 344 -14.16 11.30 -1.93
C CYS A 344 -13.76 12.76 -1.75
N ILE A 345 -12.81 13.05 -0.85
CA ILE A 345 -12.30 14.40 -0.60
C ILE A 345 -11.58 14.93 -1.85
N ASP A 346 -10.60 14.17 -2.37
CA ASP A 346 -9.86 14.52 -3.59
C ASP A 346 -10.80 14.71 -4.79
N ARG A 347 -11.75 13.78 -5.01
CA ARG A 347 -12.78 13.91 -6.05
C ARG A 347 -13.57 15.20 -5.89
N ARG A 348 -14.07 15.51 -4.69
CA ARG A 348 -14.95 16.66 -4.50
C ARG A 348 -14.20 17.99 -4.70
N PHE A 349 -12.95 18.08 -4.25
CA PHE A 349 -12.08 19.20 -4.58
C PHE A 349 -11.91 19.36 -6.10
N ALA A 350 -11.63 18.27 -6.81
CA ALA A 350 -11.43 18.30 -8.26
C ALA A 350 -12.68 18.75 -9.03
N VAL A 351 -13.86 18.23 -8.66
CA VAL A 351 -15.13 18.59 -9.28
C VAL A 351 -15.45 20.06 -9.10
N LEU A 352 -15.27 20.59 -7.89
CA LEU A 352 -15.48 22.01 -7.60
C LEU A 352 -14.45 22.89 -8.32
N ALA A 353 -13.17 22.52 -8.30
CA ALA A 353 -12.11 23.26 -8.98
C ALA A 353 -12.28 23.26 -10.51
N ALA A 354 -12.88 22.21 -11.07
CA ALA A 354 -13.22 22.13 -12.50
C ALA A 354 -14.48 22.92 -12.88
N GLY A 355 -15.18 23.53 -11.91
CA GLY A 355 -16.43 24.25 -12.14
C GLY A 355 -17.56 23.31 -12.57
N MET A 356 -17.60 22.09 -12.02
CA MET A 356 -18.59 21.06 -12.38
C MET A 356 -19.45 20.62 -11.20
N GLY A 357 -19.58 21.48 -10.18
CA GLY A 357 -20.44 21.24 -9.02
C GLY A 357 -21.91 20.95 -9.38
N ASP A 358 -22.43 21.58 -10.44
CA ASP A 358 -23.82 21.38 -10.89
C ASP A 358 -24.06 19.98 -11.49
N HIS A 359 -23.01 19.36 -12.06
CA HIS A 359 -23.07 18.01 -12.62
C HIS A 359 -22.90 16.92 -11.56
N GLU A 360 -22.46 17.28 -10.35
CA GLU A 360 -22.42 16.41 -9.20
C GLU A 360 -22.80 17.20 -7.94
N PRO A 361 -24.09 17.29 -7.61
CA PRO A 361 -24.54 18.04 -6.44
C PRO A 361 -23.98 17.51 -5.12
N ALA A 362 -23.94 18.36 -4.08
CA ALA A 362 -23.42 18.00 -2.77
C ALA A 362 -24.21 16.84 -2.11
N GLU A 363 -25.49 16.71 -2.46
CA GLU A 363 -26.42 15.70 -1.99
C GLU A 363 -26.03 14.28 -2.41
N ASN A 364 -25.15 14.13 -3.42
CA ASN A 364 -24.58 12.85 -3.83
C ASN A 364 -23.60 12.29 -2.76
N TYR A 365 -23.19 13.14 -1.80
CA TYR A 365 -22.31 12.82 -0.71
C TYR A 365 -23.10 12.65 0.60
N MET A 366 -22.77 11.61 1.37
CA MET A 366 -23.31 11.45 2.75
C MET A 366 -22.84 12.55 3.69
N ARG A 367 -21.65 13.09 3.42
CA ARG A 367 -21.05 14.23 4.11
C ARG A 367 -20.54 15.20 3.07
N ASP A 368 -21.16 16.37 2.97
CA ASP A 368 -20.65 17.44 2.12
C ASP A 368 -19.21 17.81 2.50
N LEU A 369 -18.38 18.18 1.52
CA LEU A 369 -16.97 18.50 1.74
C LEU A 369 -16.80 19.73 2.64
N LEU A 370 -17.53 20.80 2.35
CA LEU A 370 -17.23 22.15 2.84
C LEU A 370 -18.06 22.52 4.07
N LEU A 371 -19.37 22.22 4.03
CA LEU A 371 -20.38 22.79 4.93
C LEU A 371 -20.89 21.79 5.98
N ALA A 372 -20.77 20.49 5.74
CA ALA A 372 -21.25 19.48 6.70
C ALA A 372 -20.45 19.54 8.01
N ASP A 373 -21.13 19.33 9.13
CA ASP A 373 -20.47 19.15 10.42
C ASP A 373 -19.72 17.80 10.46
N ARG A 374 -18.40 17.87 10.70
CA ARG A 374 -17.49 16.72 10.78
C ARG A 374 -16.92 16.54 12.19
N SER A 375 -17.51 17.17 13.19
CA SER A 375 -17.07 17.07 14.59
C SER A 375 -17.22 15.66 15.19
N ALA A 376 -18.11 14.83 14.64
CA ALA A 376 -18.26 13.43 15.01
C ALA A 376 -17.23 12.52 14.30
N ASP A 377 -16.77 11.47 15.01
CA ASP A 377 -16.05 10.32 14.45
C ASP A 377 -14.69 10.57 13.74
N ASP A 378 -13.98 11.66 14.09
CA ASP A 378 -12.64 12.02 13.51
C ASP A 378 -12.68 12.29 11.99
N ASP A 379 -13.87 12.50 11.41
CA ASP A 379 -14.09 12.74 9.98
C ASP A 379 -13.54 14.10 9.50
N LEU A 380 -13.34 15.05 10.43
CA LEU A 380 -12.74 16.36 10.14
C LEU A 380 -11.23 16.26 9.89
N ARG A 381 -10.56 15.34 10.56
CA ARG A 381 -9.09 15.22 10.53
C ARG A 381 -8.58 15.01 9.11
N MET A 382 -9.13 14.04 8.37
CA MET A 382 -8.68 13.76 7.00
C MET A 382 -8.88 14.95 6.07
N ALA A 383 -10.02 15.64 6.17
CA ALA A 383 -10.31 16.81 5.35
C ALA A 383 -9.37 17.99 5.66
N LEU A 384 -9.09 18.25 6.94
CA LEU A 384 -8.12 19.26 7.34
C LEU A 384 -6.69 18.89 6.94
N SER A 385 -6.26 17.66 7.22
CA SER A 385 -4.92 17.20 6.84
C SER A 385 -4.71 17.30 5.33
N TYR A 386 -5.73 16.99 4.53
CA TYR A 386 -5.69 17.19 3.08
C TYR A 386 -5.45 18.65 2.69
N VAL A 387 -6.21 19.60 3.25
CA VAL A 387 -6.03 21.04 2.97
C VAL A 387 -4.67 21.53 3.46
N SER A 388 -4.29 21.21 4.69
CA SER A 388 -3.00 21.60 5.28
C SER A 388 -1.82 21.02 4.50
N PHE A 389 -1.94 19.78 4.01
CA PHE A 389 -0.92 19.16 3.17
C PHE A 389 -0.67 20.03 1.92
N PHE A 390 -1.72 20.38 1.19
CA PHE A 390 -1.59 21.18 -0.03
C PHE A 390 -1.26 22.66 0.22
N GLN A 391 -1.60 23.22 1.39
CA GLN A 391 -1.09 24.53 1.80
C GLN A 391 0.43 24.52 1.99
N ARG A 392 0.98 23.47 2.61
CA ARG A 392 2.44 23.32 2.73
C ARG A 392 3.09 23.16 1.36
N VAL A 393 2.52 22.32 0.50
CA VAL A 393 3.00 22.14 -0.89
C VAL A 393 3.04 23.49 -1.61
N ALA A 394 1.96 24.27 -1.57
CA ALA A 394 1.88 25.60 -2.17
C ALA A 394 2.98 26.55 -1.66
N ALA A 395 3.30 26.49 -0.37
CA ALA A 395 4.31 27.32 0.27
C ALA A 395 5.75 26.82 0.07
N THR A 396 5.96 25.56 -0.34
CA THR A 396 7.28 24.96 -0.47
C THR A 396 7.92 25.37 -1.80
N PRO A 397 9.10 26.02 -1.78
CA PRO A 397 9.84 26.31 -3.00
C PRO A 397 10.44 25.03 -3.61
N LYS A 398 10.68 25.04 -4.92
CA LYS A 398 11.13 23.88 -5.69
C LYS A 398 12.36 23.19 -5.09
N GLU A 399 13.35 23.96 -4.65
CA GLU A 399 14.61 23.47 -4.10
C GLU A 399 14.42 22.69 -2.79
N ARG A 400 13.34 22.96 -2.08
CA ARG A 400 12.97 22.31 -0.81
C ARG A 400 11.99 21.16 -1.00
N PHE A 401 11.32 21.06 -2.14
CA PHE A 401 10.24 20.11 -2.36
C PHE A 401 10.62 18.66 -2.06
N LEU A 402 11.74 18.17 -2.59
CA LEU A 402 12.17 16.78 -2.34
C LEU A 402 12.65 16.54 -0.90
N VAL A 403 13.07 17.60 -0.20
CA VAL A 403 13.50 17.52 1.20
C VAL A 403 12.29 17.50 2.13
N ASP A 404 11.30 18.34 1.83
CA ASP A 404 10.08 18.49 2.65
C ASP A 404 9.07 17.36 2.38
N PHE A 405 9.15 16.70 1.21
CA PHE A 405 8.28 15.60 0.78
C PHE A 405 9.10 14.39 0.28
N PRO A 406 9.90 13.73 1.13
CA PRO A 406 10.80 12.65 0.71
C PRO A 406 10.09 11.42 0.14
N GLU A 407 8.80 11.22 0.42
CA GLU A 407 8.01 10.11 -0.11
C GLU A 407 7.97 10.11 -1.65
N VAL A 408 8.01 11.29 -2.28
CA VAL A 408 7.99 11.43 -3.74
C VAL A 408 9.26 10.86 -4.40
N VAL A 409 10.37 10.77 -3.66
CA VAL A 409 11.68 10.31 -4.17
C VAL A 409 11.59 8.89 -4.71
N SER A 410 10.77 8.04 -4.08
CA SER A 410 10.60 6.64 -4.49
C SER A 410 9.97 6.44 -5.88
N ALA A 411 9.43 7.52 -6.48
CA ALA A 411 8.86 7.52 -7.82
C ALA A 411 9.81 8.07 -8.89
N LEU A 412 10.78 8.90 -8.53
CA LEU A 412 11.49 9.75 -9.49
C LEU A 412 12.35 8.98 -10.51
N ASP A 413 12.94 7.87 -10.10
CA ASP A 413 13.74 6.99 -10.97
C ASP A 413 12.89 5.97 -11.76
N ARG A 414 11.56 6.08 -11.70
CA ARG A 414 10.62 5.11 -12.26
C ARG A 414 9.77 5.64 -13.41
N PHE A 415 9.92 6.91 -13.78
CA PHE A 415 9.23 7.48 -14.93
C PHE A 415 10.03 7.22 -16.22
N PRO A 416 9.46 6.48 -17.20
CA PRO A 416 10.16 6.19 -18.44
C PRO A 416 10.53 7.44 -19.23
N GLY A 417 11.77 7.49 -19.74
CA GLY A 417 12.24 8.57 -20.63
C GLY A 417 12.55 9.90 -19.94
N LEU A 418 12.49 9.99 -18.61
CA LEU A 418 12.84 11.17 -17.84
C LEU A 418 14.07 10.92 -16.98
N SER A 419 14.92 11.94 -16.83
CA SER A 419 15.94 11.93 -15.78
C SER A 419 15.28 12.12 -14.40
N THR A 420 15.95 11.72 -13.32
CA THR A 420 15.46 11.95 -11.95
C THR A 420 15.18 13.44 -11.68
N GLN A 421 15.97 14.33 -12.30
CA GLN A 421 15.77 15.77 -12.19
C GLN A 421 14.51 16.22 -12.94
N ASP A 422 14.32 15.81 -14.19
CA ASP A 422 13.13 16.16 -14.97
C ASP A 422 11.86 15.58 -14.34
N ALA A 423 11.94 14.34 -13.84
CA ALA A 423 10.85 13.73 -13.09
C ALA A 423 10.52 14.54 -11.82
N GLY A 424 11.54 14.99 -11.08
CA GLY A 424 11.37 15.86 -9.92
C GLY A 424 10.66 17.18 -10.28
N ASP A 425 11.03 17.77 -11.42
CA ASP A 425 10.44 19.00 -11.95
C ASP A 425 8.97 18.81 -12.32
N HIS A 426 8.65 17.73 -13.04
CA HIS A 426 7.28 17.38 -13.42
C HIS A 426 6.39 17.08 -12.21
N VAL A 427 6.91 16.35 -11.22
CA VAL A 427 6.18 16.05 -9.98
C VAL A 427 5.94 17.33 -9.18
N TYR A 428 6.94 18.22 -9.04
CA TYR A 428 6.77 19.51 -8.38
C TYR A 428 5.68 20.35 -9.05
N ASP A 429 5.73 20.52 -10.38
CA ASP A 429 4.73 21.27 -11.13
C ASP A 429 3.31 20.69 -10.96
N LEU A 430 3.19 19.36 -11.04
CA LEU A 430 1.92 18.66 -10.83
C LEU A 430 1.34 18.93 -9.43
N PHE A 431 2.17 18.85 -8.39
CA PHE A 431 1.77 19.10 -7.01
C PHE A 431 1.38 20.57 -6.79
N GLN A 432 2.09 21.52 -7.40
CA GLN A 432 1.76 22.95 -7.32
C GLN A 432 0.44 23.29 -8.01
N ARG A 433 0.18 22.73 -9.21
CA ARG A 433 -1.10 22.91 -9.90
C ARG A 433 -2.27 22.31 -9.10
N HIS A 434 -2.07 21.16 -8.46
CA HIS A 434 -3.08 20.56 -7.61
C HIS A 434 -3.31 21.36 -6.33
N ALA A 435 -2.23 21.83 -5.69
CA ALA A 435 -2.32 22.68 -4.50
C ALA A 435 -3.10 23.97 -4.78
N LYS A 436 -2.82 24.63 -5.90
CA LYS A 436 -3.58 25.78 -6.38
C LYS A 436 -5.07 25.46 -6.57
N SER A 437 -5.40 24.29 -7.10
CA SER A 437 -6.79 23.86 -7.27
C SER A 437 -7.52 23.70 -5.92
N VAL A 438 -6.83 23.19 -4.90
CA VAL A 438 -7.39 23.10 -3.53
C VAL A 438 -7.60 24.49 -2.92
N GLU A 439 -6.62 25.38 -3.07
CA GLU A 439 -6.71 26.77 -2.61
C GLU A 439 -7.85 27.54 -3.28
N GLU A 440 -8.00 27.41 -4.61
CA GLU A 440 -9.09 28.02 -5.39
C GLU A 440 -10.47 27.61 -4.86
N VAL A 441 -10.66 26.33 -4.51
CA VAL A 441 -11.93 25.84 -3.96
C VAL A 441 -12.22 26.45 -2.59
N ILE A 442 -11.23 26.48 -1.69
CA ILE A 442 -11.42 27.04 -0.33
C ILE A 442 -11.69 28.54 -0.40
N THR A 443 -10.91 29.28 -1.17
CA THR A 443 -11.05 30.74 -1.31
C THR A 443 -12.40 31.12 -1.95
N THR A 444 -12.82 30.40 -2.99
CA THR A 444 -14.14 30.58 -3.62
C THR A 444 -15.26 30.32 -2.61
N ALA A 445 -15.19 29.20 -1.89
CA ALA A 445 -16.19 28.85 -0.89
C ALA A 445 -16.29 29.88 0.25
N VAL A 446 -15.14 30.43 0.70
CA VAL A 446 -15.10 31.52 1.70
C VAL A 446 -15.81 32.76 1.17
N SER A 447 -15.55 33.15 -0.08
CA SER A 447 -16.21 34.30 -0.71
C SER A 447 -17.72 34.12 -0.79
N GLU A 448 -18.17 32.95 -1.25
CA GLU A 448 -19.59 32.62 -1.38
C GLU A 448 -20.33 32.57 -0.03
N HIS A 449 -19.64 32.17 1.05
CA HIS A 449 -20.23 31.98 2.38
C HIS A 449 -19.75 32.99 3.42
N ILE A 450 -19.21 34.14 3.00
CA ILE A 450 -18.61 35.13 3.91
C ILE A 450 -19.60 35.66 4.96
N GLY A 451 -20.87 35.82 4.59
CA GLY A 451 -21.92 36.26 5.51
C GLY A 451 -22.17 35.26 6.65
N PRO A 452 -22.55 34.00 6.33
CA PRO A 452 -22.68 32.93 7.32
C PRO A 452 -21.41 32.67 8.14
N LEU A 453 -20.22 32.75 7.53
CA LEU A 453 -18.93 32.62 8.23
C LEU A 453 -18.74 33.75 9.26
N TYR A 454 -18.96 35.00 8.86
CA TYR A 454 -18.83 36.16 9.75
C TYR A 454 -19.80 36.10 10.93
N ARG A 455 -21.03 35.61 10.70
CA ARG A 455 -22.05 35.43 11.73
C ARG A 455 -21.90 34.13 12.53
N SER A 456 -20.89 33.30 12.24
CA SER A 456 -20.69 31.98 12.87
C SER A 456 -21.92 31.06 12.74
N GLU A 457 -22.62 31.13 11.61
CA GLU A 457 -23.81 30.33 11.31
C GLU A 457 -23.47 28.95 10.74
N LEU A 458 -22.25 28.75 10.24
CA LEU A 458 -21.78 27.45 9.79
C LEU A 458 -21.37 26.57 10.98
N PRO A 459 -21.56 25.24 10.91
CA PRO A 459 -21.09 24.34 11.96
C PRO A 459 -19.58 24.50 12.18
N SER A 460 -19.15 24.60 13.43
CA SER A 460 -17.74 24.78 13.78
C SER A 460 -16.87 23.58 13.37
N GLY A 461 -17.47 22.39 13.28
CA GLY A 461 -16.83 21.19 12.75
C GLY A 461 -16.84 21.08 11.23
N SER A 462 -17.34 22.08 10.49
CA SER A 462 -17.24 22.11 9.03
C SER A 462 -15.83 22.46 8.57
N LEU A 463 -15.43 21.93 7.40
CA LEU A 463 -14.11 22.21 6.85
C LEU A 463 -13.94 23.71 6.60
N LEU A 464 -14.96 24.36 6.02
CA LEU A 464 -14.91 25.76 5.65
C LEU A 464 -14.78 26.67 6.87
N ALA A 465 -15.59 26.45 7.93
CA ALA A 465 -15.49 27.24 9.15
C ALA A 465 -14.15 27.04 9.86
N THR A 466 -13.60 25.82 9.84
CA THR A 466 -12.31 25.53 10.46
C THR A 466 -11.15 26.20 9.71
N CYS A 467 -11.16 26.17 8.38
CA CYS A 467 -10.17 26.87 7.55
C CYS A 467 -10.26 28.39 7.71
N PHE A 468 -11.47 28.96 7.85
CA PHE A 468 -11.66 30.39 8.05
C PHE A 468 -11.22 30.88 9.44
N SER A 469 -11.52 30.12 10.49
CA SER A 469 -11.26 30.52 11.89
C SER A 469 -9.80 30.41 12.30
N ARG A 470 -8.99 29.61 11.59
CA ARG A 470 -7.57 29.40 11.88
C ARG A 470 -6.72 30.26 10.94
N GLY A 471 -6.25 31.42 11.41
CA GLY A 471 -5.31 32.29 10.69
C GLY A 471 -3.97 31.62 10.32
N HIS A 472 -3.64 30.52 10.98
CA HIS A 472 -2.72 29.49 10.50
C HIS A 472 -3.31 28.14 10.93
N ILE A 473 -3.47 27.20 10.01
CA ILE A 473 -3.72 25.81 10.39
C ILE A 473 -2.38 25.26 10.89
N GLU A 474 -2.09 25.45 12.18
CA GLU A 474 -1.03 24.67 12.81
C GLU A 474 -1.37 23.20 12.59
N ALA A 475 -0.42 22.46 12.01
CA ALA A 475 -0.46 21.02 12.04
C ALA A 475 -0.77 20.63 13.49
N PRO A 476 -1.77 19.77 13.75
CA PRO A 476 -2.00 19.31 15.10
C PRO A 476 -0.64 18.88 15.68
N PRO A 477 -0.31 19.28 16.92
CA PRO A 477 0.96 18.88 17.51
C PRO A 477 1.10 17.36 17.31
N PRO A 478 2.29 16.87 16.93
CA PRO A 478 2.51 15.46 16.74
C PRO A 478 1.89 14.76 17.94
N SER A 479 0.92 13.89 17.65
CA SER A 479 0.27 13.11 18.69
C SER A 479 1.38 12.40 19.47
N ASP A 480 1.11 12.05 20.73
CA ASP A 480 2.08 11.22 21.50
C ASP A 480 2.47 9.96 20.70
N TYR A 481 1.54 9.50 19.85
CA TYR A 481 1.76 8.51 18.81
C TYR A 481 2.80 8.91 17.74
N ASP A 482 2.88 10.14 17.25
CA ASP A 482 3.87 10.58 16.24
C ASP A 482 5.29 10.65 16.82
N VAL A 483 5.44 11.08 18.08
CA VAL A 483 6.74 11.05 18.79
C VAL A 483 7.19 9.61 19.02
N GLN A 484 6.27 8.74 19.43
CA GLN A 484 6.54 7.32 19.66
C GLN A 484 6.68 6.53 18.34
N ALA A 485 5.99 6.90 17.27
CA ALA A 485 6.08 6.30 15.94
C ALA A 485 7.37 6.70 15.25
N LYS A 486 7.86 7.93 15.45
CA LYS A 486 9.22 8.31 15.08
C LYS A 486 10.24 7.46 15.84
N ALA A 487 10.10 7.35 17.16
CA ALA A 487 10.96 6.48 17.97
C ALA A 487 10.85 4.97 17.63
N PHE A 488 9.75 4.54 17.00
CA PHE A 488 9.54 3.18 16.51
C PHE A 488 10.06 2.97 15.08
N MET A 489 9.91 3.96 14.19
CA MET A 489 10.51 3.98 12.85
C MET A 489 12.03 4.03 12.95
N ASP A 490 12.56 4.79 13.90
CA ASP A 490 13.98 4.82 14.27
C ASP A 490 14.46 3.44 14.76
N ARG A 491 13.58 2.62 15.36
CA ARG A 491 13.87 1.21 15.72
C ARG A 491 13.72 0.23 14.55
N LEU A 492 12.86 0.51 13.57
CA LEU A 492 12.63 -0.37 12.41
C LEU A 492 13.74 -0.28 11.35
N GLY A 493 14.46 0.84 11.30
CA GLY A 493 15.71 0.99 10.54
C GLY A 493 16.95 0.61 11.35
N ALA A 494 16.81 0.23 12.62
CA ALA A 494 17.94 -0.15 13.45
C ALA A 494 18.44 -1.55 13.06
N PRO A 495 19.76 -1.76 12.97
CA PRO A 495 20.34 -3.08 12.77
C PRO A 495 19.87 -4.03 13.87
N VAL A 496 19.63 -5.30 13.52
CA VAL A 496 19.40 -6.33 14.53
C VAL A 496 20.68 -6.49 15.35
N LEU A 497 20.64 -6.13 16.62
CA LEU A 497 21.78 -6.20 17.53
C LEU A 497 21.99 -7.65 17.95
N GLU A 498 22.90 -8.34 17.29
CA GLU A 498 23.17 -9.77 17.53
C GLU A 498 24.52 -9.98 18.20
N PHE A 499 24.57 -10.91 19.15
CA PHE A 499 25.81 -11.42 19.72
C PHE A 499 25.74 -12.94 19.89
N ALA A 500 26.88 -13.61 19.88
CA ALA A 500 26.98 -15.03 20.20
C ALA A 500 27.87 -15.21 21.42
N PHE A 501 27.47 -16.09 22.33
CA PHE A 501 28.23 -16.39 23.53
C PHE A 501 28.92 -17.75 23.39
N ASP A 502 30.24 -17.71 23.18
CA ASP A 502 31.09 -18.87 22.99
C ASP A 502 31.77 -19.23 24.31
N GLN A 503 31.18 -20.17 25.04
CA GLN A 503 31.70 -20.64 26.33
C GLN A 503 33.03 -21.38 26.17
N ASP A 504 33.21 -22.12 25.07
CA ASP A 504 34.38 -22.97 24.84
C ASP A 504 35.61 -22.12 24.53
N ALA A 505 35.47 -21.09 23.69
CA ALA A 505 36.53 -20.13 23.38
C ALA A 505 36.65 -19.00 24.42
N LYS A 506 35.71 -18.91 25.38
CA LYS A 506 35.57 -17.81 26.35
C LYS A 506 35.49 -16.43 25.67
N ARG A 507 34.62 -16.34 24.66
CA ARG A 507 34.43 -15.15 23.84
C ARG A 507 32.97 -14.76 23.69
N VAL A 508 32.74 -13.46 23.53
CA VAL A 508 31.45 -12.91 23.08
C VAL A 508 31.69 -12.35 21.70
N LEU A 509 31.06 -12.94 20.68
CA LEU A 509 31.23 -12.57 19.28
C LEU A 509 30.15 -11.56 18.88
N PHE A 510 30.51 -10.65 18.00
CA PHE A 510 29.63 -9.65 17.39
C PHE A 510 29.77 -9.71 15.86
N GLN A 511 28.84 -9.08 15.14
CA GLN A 511 28.96 -8.95 13.69
C GLN A 511 30.24 -8.20 13.28
N GLY A 512 30.87 -8.60 12.18
CA GLY A 512 32.09 -7.97 11.65
C GLY A 512 33.37 -8.33 12.41
N SER A 513 33.51 -9.60 12.80
CA SER A 513 34.70 -10.22 13.37
C SER A 513 35.20 -9.65 14.70
N HIS A 514 34.39 -8.84 15.38
CA HIS A 514 34.74 -8.22 16.65
C HIS A 514 34.31 -9.11 17.83
N TYR A 515 35.10 -9.14 18.90
CA TYR A 515 34.81 -9.99 20.06
C TYR A 515 35.30 -9.40 21.40
N LEU A 516 34.64 -9.82 22.49
CA LEU A 516 35.10 -9.60 23.86
C LEU A 516 35.69 -10.90 24.42
N GLU A 517 36.80 -10.79 25.14
CA GLU A 517 37.47 -11.92 25.81
C GLU A 517 37.97 -11.54 27.21
N GLY A 518 38.51 -12.51 27.94
CA GLY A 518 39.17 -12.29 29.23
C GLY A 518 38.24 -11.69 30.29
N ALA A 519 38.65 -10.57 30.89
CA ALA A 519 37.86 -9.92 31.93
C ALA A 519 36.54 -9.31 31.42
N ASN A 520 36.43 -8.97 30.13
CA ASN A 520 35.17 -8.51 29.53
C ASN A 520 34.18 -9.67 29.33
N PHE A 521 34.69 -10.84 28.91
CA PHE A 521 33.88 -12.06 28.82
C PHE A 521 33.26 -12.43 30.17
N ARG A 522 34.04 -12.40 31.26
CA ARG A 522 33.55 -12.71 32.61
C ARG A 522 32.40 -11.80 33.07
N VAL A 523 32.38 -10.53 32.64
CA VAL A 523 31.27 -9.61 32.94
C VAL A 523 29.99 -10.05 32.22
N VAL A 524 30.09 -10.46 30.96
CA VAL A 524 28.93 -10.97 30.20
C VAL A 524 28.47 -12.31 30.77
N GLU A 525 29.40 -13.22 31.09
CA GLU A 525 29.14 -14.51 31.73
C GLU A 525 28.36 -14.35 33.05
N ALA A 526 28.71 -13.35 33.87
CA ALA A 526 28.01 -13.08 35.13
C ALA A 526 26.57 -12.56 34.95
N LEU A 527 26.25 -11.99 33.79
CA LEU A 527 24.95 -11.38 33.48
C LEU A 527 24.07 -12.23 32.54
N ILE A 528 24.65 -13.18 31.80
CA ILE A 528 23.95 -13.85 30.71
C ILE A 528 22.83 -14.78 31.16
N GLU A 529 22.95 -15.40 32.34
CA GLU A 529 21.89 -16.28 32.84
C GLU A 529 20.60 -15.51 33.18
N ASN A 530 20.72 -14.32 33.79
CA ASN A 530 19.57 -13.44 34.04
C ASN A 530 18.88 -13.03 32.73
N PHE A 531 19.69 -12.80 31.68
CA PHE A 531 19.20 -12.46 30.34
C PHE A 531 18.47 -13.64 29.69
N ARG A 532 19.08 -14.83 29.67
CA ARG A 532 18.51 -16.05 29.10
C ARG A 532 17.23 -16.48 29.82
N GLU A 533 17.22 -16.41 31.15
CA GLU A 533 16.03 -16.73 31.95
C GLU A 533 14.85 -15.80 31.64
N ALA A 534 15.09 -14.49 31.60
CA ALA A 534 14.07 -13.52 31.23
C ALA A 534 13.56 -13.73 29.80
N LYS A 535 14.44 -14.02 28.83
CA LYS A 535 14.05 -14.34 27.44
C LYS A 535 13.21 -15.62 27.34
N ARG A 536 13.56 -16.68 28.08
CA ARG A 536 12.75 -17.92 28.15
C ARG A 536 11.35 -17.66 28.70
N GLN A 537 11.23 -16.80 29.70
CA GLN A 537 9.96 -16.46 30.36
C GLN A 537 9.18 -15.34 29.65
N ARG A 538 9.74 -14.75 28.58
CA ARG A 538 9.19 -13.54 27.91
C ARG A 538 8.96 -12.38 28.90
N ALA A 539 9.85 -12.25 29.89
CA ALA A 539 9.82 -11.20 30.92
C ALA A 539 10.92 -10.15 30.66
N ASP A 540 10.86 -9.01 31.35
CA ASP A 540 11.94 -8.01 31.30
C ASP A 540 13.21 -8.55 31.98
N VAL A 541 14.38 -8.20 31.45
CA VAL A 541 15.66 -8.68 32.00
C VAL A 541 15.91 -7.97 33.34
N PRO A 542 16.00 -8.69 34.46
CA PRO A 542 16.17 -8.04 35.76
C PRO A 542 17.57 -7.41 35.87
N PHE A 543 17.66 -6.27 36.56
CA PHE A 543 18.95 -5.69 36.94
C PHE A 543 19.58 -6.52 38.05
N LEU A 544 20.87 -6.83 37.91
CA LEU A 544 21.68 -7.44 38.94
C LEU A 544 22.32 -6.33 39.79
N PRO A 545 22.09 -6.29 41.13
CA PRO A 545 22.71 -5.31 42.01
C PRO A 545 24.24 -5.24 41.84
N ALA A 546 24.81 -4.05 42.04
CA ALA A 546 26.24 -3.83 41.84
C ALA A 546 27.12 -4.70 42.74
N THR A 547 26.68 -4.92 43.99
CA THR A 547 27.33 -5.81 44.97
C THR A 547 27.35 -7.25 44.48
N ASP A 548 26.22 -7.74 43.96
CA ASP A 548 26.07 -9.11 43.52
C ASP A 548 26.89 -9.38 42.25
N LEU A 549 26.98 -8.39 41.35
CA LEU A 549 27.87 -8.47 40.19
C LEU A 549 29.35 -8.47 40.60
N ALA A 550 29.73 -7.62 41.55
CA ALA A 550 31.10 -7.56 42.06
C ALA A 550 31.50 -8.88 42.74
N ASP A 551 30.60 -9.47 43.53
CA ASP A 551 30.78 -10.77 44.18
C ASP A 551 30.91 -11.90 43.15
N ARG A 552 30.05 -11.95 42.12
CA ARG A 552 30.14 -12.93 41.02
C ARG A 552 31.45 -12.84 40.25
N LEU A 553 32.03 -11.64 40.14
CA LEU A 553 33.29 -11.40 39.47
C LEU A 553 34.51 -11.60 40.38
N GLY A 554 34.32 -11.69 41.70
CA GLY A 554 35.38 -11.80 42.70
C GLY A 554 36.25 -10.54 42.78
N VAL A 555 35.69 -9.35 42.57
CA VAL A 555 36.41 -8.07 42.55
C VAL A 555 35.71 -7.02 43.40
N SER A 556 36.42 -5.93 43.74
CA SER A 556 35.80 -4.79 44.43
C SER A 556 34.80 -4.05 43.53
N ASP A 557 33.80 -3.38 44.12
CA ASP A 557 32.86 -2.48 43.41
C ASP A 557 33.57 -1.47 42.50
N GLN A 558 34.69 -0.91 42.97
CA GLN A 558 35.49 0.05 42.20
C GLN A 558 36.15 -0.63 40.99
N SER A 559 36.70 -1.83 41.16
CA SER A 559 37.29 -2.62 40.08
C SER A 559 36.25 -3.09 39.06
N MET A 560 35.05 -3.46 39.51
CA MET A 560 33.93 -3.83 38.64
C MET A 560 33.48 -2.65 37.76
N ARG A 561 33.33 -1.45 38.36
CA ARG A 561 32.99 -0.22 37.61
C ARG A 561 34.05 0.13 36.57
N GLN A 562 35.33 -0.01 36.91
CA GLN A 562 36.44 0.17 35.96
C GLN A 562 36.39 -0.87 34.83
N GLN A 563 36.07 -2.12 35.13
CA GLN A 563 35.96 -3.18 34.13
C GLN A 563 34.78 -2.95 33.18
N LEU A 564 33.64 -2.46 33.67
CA LEU A 564 32.51 -2.05 32.82
C LEU A 564 32.89 -0.89 31.88
N GLY A 565 33.66 0.09 32.38
CA GLY A 565 34.22 1.15 31.54
C GLY A 565 35.11 0.60 30.41
N ARG A 566 35.93 -0.41 30.71
CA ARG A 566 36.78 -1.09 29.72
C ARG A 566 35.96 -1.90 28.71
N LEU A 567 34.89 -2.57 29.15
CA LEU A 567 33.98 -3.31 28.27
C LEU A 567 33.29 -2.36 27.29
N ARG A 568 32.77 -1.23 27.76
CA ARG A 568 32.15 -0.19 26.94
C ARG A 568 33.11 0.34 25.88
N LYS A 569 34.35 0.64 26.27
CA LYS A 569 35.38 1.06 25.32
C LYS A 569 35.72 -0.03 24.31
N ALA A 570 35.72 -1.29 24.75
CA ALA A 570 36.04 -2.42 23.88
C ALA A 570 34.97 -2.67 22.80
N ILE A 571 33.73 -2.21 22.97
CA ILE A 571 32.66 -2.35 21.96
C ILE A 571 32.48 -1.10 21.08
N GLU A 572 33.16 0.02 21.36
CA GLU A 572 33.11 1.24 20.53
C GLU A 572 33.30 0.98 19.02
N PRO A 573 34.22 0.08 18.57
CA PRO A 573 34.41 -0.21 17.14
C PRO A 573 33.15 -0.74 16.43
N LEU A 574 32.21 -1.36 17.17
CA LEU A 574 30.94 -1.83 16.62
C LEU A 574 30.05 -0.69 16.12
N THR A 575 30.27 0.55 16.57
CA THR A 575 29.53 1.74 16.09
C THR A 575 29.61 1.88 14.58
N VAL A 576 30.80 1.64 14.01
CA VAL A 576 31.04 1.75 12.56
C VAL A 576 30.43 0.55 11.82
N THR A 577 30.60 -0.66 12.37
CA THR A 577 30.11 -1.90 11.77
C THR A 577 28.58 -2.00 11.76
N LEU A 578 27.94 -1.56 12.85
CA LEU A 578 26.49 -1.57 12.99
C LEU A 578 25.85 -0.28 12.42
N GLY A 579 26.64 0.75 12.07
CA GLY A 579 26.10 2.01 11.57
C GLY A 579 25.21 2.76 12.58
N ILE A 580 25.35 2.48 13.88
CA ILE A 580 24.61 3.14 14.97
C ILE A 580 25.57 3.59 16.08
N PRO A 581 25.38 4.79 16.67
CA PRO A 581 26.19 5.24 17.79
C PRO A 581 25.94 4.37 19.03
N LEU A 582 27.00 3.79 19.61
CA LEU A 582 26.92 3.07 20.88
C LEU A 582 27.24 4.00 22.05
N ASP A 583 26.36 4.02 23.04
CA ASP A 583 26.47 4.72 24.30
C ASP A 583 26.77 3.78 25.49
N GLN A 584 26.73 4.33 26.70
CA GLN A 584 27.06 3.59 27.93
C GLN A 584 26.08 2.45 28.24
N ASP A 585 24.86 2.49 27.71
CA ASP A 585 23.81 1.50 28.00
C ASP A 585 23.54 0.57 26.81
N SER A 586 24.35 0.70 25.76
CA SER A 586 24.12 0.03 24.49
C SER A 586 24.23 -1.49 24.57
N PHE A 587 25.19 -2.05 25.31
CA PHE A 587 25.31 -3.52 25.48
C PHE A 587 25.08 -3.97 26.93
N VAL A 588 25.58 -3.21 27.91
CA VAL A 588 25.32 -3.41 29.34
C VAL A 588 24.66 -2.16 29.89
N GLN A 589 23.37 -2.27 30.22
CA GLN A 589 22.59 -1.18 30.79
C GLN A 589 22.92 -0.98 32.26
N THR A 590 23.04 0.28 32.68
CA THR A 590 23.18 0.69 34.07
C THR A 590 21.96 1.47 34.52
N LYS A 591 21.42 1.10 35.68
CA LYS A 591 20.37 1.88 36.32
C LYS A 591 20.77 2.21 37.74
N GLU A 592 20.76 3.49 38.07
CA GLU A 592 21.16 3.98 39.38
C GLU A 592 20.36 3.25 40.48
N ARG A 593 21.06 2.73 41.50
CA ARG A 593 20.54 1.92 42.61
C ARG A 593 19.99 0.52 42.25
N ALA A 594 19.68 0.25 40.98
CA ALA A 594 19.20 -1.06 40.54
C ALA A 594 20.32 -1.99 40.06
N GLY A 595 21.43 -1.45 39.55
CA GLY A 595 22.61 -2.22 39.14
C GLY A 595 22.74 -2.36 37.62
N TYR A 596 23.11 -3.55 37.13
CA TYR A 596 23.52 -3.79 35.75
C TYR A 596 22.77 -4.96 35.10
N ARG A 597 22.51 -4.88 33.79
CA ARG A 597 21.96 -5.99 33.00
C ARG A 597 22.48 -5.95 31.56
N LEU A 598 22.44 -7.09 30.86
CA LEU A 598 22.57 -7.09 29.41
C LEU A 598 21.37 -6.36 28.79
N ASN A 599 21.63 -5.55 27.77
CA ASN A 599 20.59 -4.78 27.10
C ASN A 599 19.56 -5.75 26.46
N PRO A 600 18.26 -5.66 26.84
CA PRO A 600 17.21 -6.52 26.30
C PRO A 600 17.03 -6.44 24.78
N GLU A 601 17.47 -5.36 24.13
CA GLU A 601 17.35 -5.18 22.68
C GLU A 601 18.34 -6.05 21.89
N TRP A 602 19.35 -6.63 22.55
CA TRP A 602 20.25 -7.58 21.90
C TRP A 602 19.61 -8.96 21.79
N ARG A 603 19.98 -9.68 20.74
CA ARG A 603 19.58 -11.06 20.47
C ARG A 603 20.80 -11.96 20.56
N GLU A 604 20.73 -12.95 21.44
CA GLU A 604 21.69 -14.04 21.47
C GLU A 604 21.40 -15.01 20.30
N VAL A 605 22.42 -15.28 19.48
CA VAL A 605 22.38 -16.25 18.37
C VAL A 605 23.41 -17.35 18.60
N SER A 606 23.31 -18.47 17.86
CA SER A 606 24.35 -19.51 17.96
C SER A 606 25.66 -19.04 17.34
N VAL A 607 26.78 -19.63 17.78
CA VAL A 607 28.12 -19.31 17.24
C VAL A 607 28.21 -19.55 15.72
N GLY A 608 27.42 -20.49 15.18
CA GLY A 608 27.37 -20.75 13.73
C GLY A 608 26.48 -19.79 12.93
N ASP A 609 25.58 -19.07 13.60
CA ASP A 609 24.62 -18.16 12.97
C ASP A 609 25.08 -16.70 12.97
N ILE A 610 26.09 -16.35 13.78
CA ILE A 610 26.61 -14.99 13.80
C ILE A 610 27.45 -14.73 12.54
N ARG A 611 27.08 -13.68 11.79
CA ARG A 611 27.82 -13.24 10.61
C ARG A 611 29.15 -12.60 11.06
N VAL A 612 30.19 -13.41 11.14
CA VAL A 612 31.59 -13.01 11.42
C VAL A 612 32.12 -12.10 10.32
#